data_AF-A0A0C2BZT1-F1
#
_entry.id   AF-A0A0C2BZT1-F1
#
_cell.length_a   1.000
_cell.length_b   1.000
_cell.length_c   1.000
_cell.angle_alpha   90.00
_cell.angle_beta   90.00
_cell.angle_gamma   90.00
#
_symmetry.space_group_name_H-M   'P 1'
#
loop_
_entity.id
_entity.type
_entity.pdbx_description
1 polymer ?
#
loop_
_entity_poly.entity_id
_entity_poly.type
_entity_poly.pdbx_seq_one_letter_code
_entity_poly.pdbx_strand_id
1 'polypeptide(L)'
;NSRKLLNSPLSDEFNTYVTVKLQNVKSTTAVVRGNIPCWEQEFILNFVKPRSVQPLVTVVQCCRCSETNRLDEGMIIELWSKGVLWDRLLGVHFMPLTDVRYWFSAAPGDGKWLQMDQELETRNGQTVGTSKPTGHNVLVDSRFELPF
;
A
#
# COMPACT_ATOMS: atom_id res chain seq x y z
N ASN A 1 -3.79 32.49 41.05
CA ASN A 1 -5.17 31.99 40.88
C ASN A 1 -5.64 32.35 39.47
N SER A 2 -5.47 31.44 38.51
CA SER A 2 -5.89 31.64 37.12
C SER A 2 -5.76 30.31 36.36
N ARG A 3 -6.89 29.64 36.11
CA ARG A 3 -6.91 28.31 35.47
C ARG A 3 -6.71 28.45 33.96
N LYS A 4 -5.60 27.93 33.41
CA LYS A 4 -5.55 27.56 31.98
C LYS A 4 -6.16 26.16 31.81
N LEU A 5 -7.48 26.10 31.80
CA LEU A 5 -8.23 24.94 31.31
C LEU A 5 -8.64 25.22 29.86
N LEU A 6 -7.88 24.72 28.89
CA LEU A 6 -8.39 24.51 27.53
C LEU A 6 -7.59 23.41 26.81
N ASN A 7 -8.31 22.35 26.46
CA ASN A 7 -8.05 21.32 25.45
C ASN A 7 -6.60 21.18 24.92
N SER A 8 -5.88 20.19 25.43
CA SER A 8 -5.50 19.10 24.52
C SER A 8 -6.68 18.12 24.47
N PRO A 9 -7.26 17.78 23.31
CA PRO A 9 -7.97 16.50 23.23
C PRO A 9 -6.98 15.38 23.56
N LEU A 10 -7.48 14.22 23.97
CA LEU A 10 -6.79 12.98 23.64
C LEU A 10 -6.94 12.87 22.12
N SER A 11 -5.94 13.33 21.37
CA SER A 11 -5.99 13.33 19.91
C SER A 11 -6.09 11.88 19.43
N ASP A 12 -6.99 11.62 18.48
CA ASP A 12 -7.09 10.35 17.75
C ASP A 12 -5.89 10.18 16.80
N GLU A 13 -4.67 10.28 17.34
CA GLU A 13 -3.41 10.11 16.63
C GLU A 13 -3.17 8.62 16.34
N PHE A 14 -3.71 8.18 15.21
CA PHE A 14 -3.41 6.88 14.67
C PHE A 14 -1.89 6.70 14.52
N ASN A 15 -1.38 5.60 15.06
CA ASN A 15 -0.01 5.15 14.82
C ASN A 15 -0.12 4.21 13.60
N THR A 16 0.18 4.67 12.40
CA THR A 16 -0.18 3.96 11.15
C THR A 16 1.01 3.42 10.39
N TYR A 17 0.80 2.30 9.69
CA TYR A 17 1.74 1.73 8.73
C TYR A 17 0.97 1.13 7.55
N VAL A 18 1.62 1.13 6.39
CA VAL A 18 1.10 0.48 5.18
C VAL A 18 1.82 -0.86 4.99
N THR A 19 1.09 -1.88 4.55
CA THR A 19 1.68 -3.12 4.04
C THR A 19 1.21 -3.39 2.63
N VAL A 20 2.13 -3.79 1.76
CA VAL A 20 1.83 -4.19 0.39
C VAL A 20 2.13 -5.68 0.24
N LYS A 21 1.21 -6.38 -0.40
CA LYS A 21 1.28 -7.82 -0.68
C LYS A 21 1.17 -8.03 -2.20
N LEU A 22 2.04 -8.89 -2.72
CA LEU A 22 2.04 -9.33 -4.11
C LEU A 22 2.30 -10.84 -4.10
N GLN A 23 1.26 -11.65 -4.35
CA GLN A 23 1.31 -13.10 -4.18
C GLN A 23 1.91 -13.47 -2.79
N ASN A 24 3.05 -14.17 -2.78
CA ASN A 24 3.71 -14.64 -1.56
C ASN A 24 4.62 -13.62 -0.87
N VAL A 25 4.93 -12.47 -1.49
CA VAL A 25 5.79 -11.45 -0.87
C VAL A 25 4.95 -10.37 -0.18
N LYS A 26 5.36 -10.02 1.06
CA LYS A 26 4.80 -8.92 1.85
C LYS A 26 5.91 -7.96 2.26
N SER A 27 5.66 -6.67 2.09
CA SER A 27 6.53 -5.57 2.51
C SER A 27 5.75 -4.60 3.39
N THR A 28 6.41 -3.80 4.23
CA THR A 28 5.77 -3.01 5.31
C THR A 28 6.57 -1.76 5.67
N THR A 29 5.89 -0.63 5.82
CA THR A 29 6.51 0.66 6.17
C THR A 29 6.94 0.73 7.64
N ALA A 30 7.72 1.76 7.99
CA ALA A 30 7.79 2.21 9.38
C ALA A 30 6.39 2.62 9.90
N VAL A 31 6.23 2.65 11.24
CA VAL A 31 5.02 3.19 11.90
C VAL A 31 5.19 4.70 12.09
N VAL A 32 4.24 5.49 11.56
CA VAL A 32 4.22 6.96 11.62
C VAL A 32 2.99 7.42 12.41
N ARG A 33 3.07 8.57 13.09
CA ARG A 33 1.96 9.11 13.89
C ARG A 33 1.23 10.23 13.18
N GLY A 34 -0.08 10.29 13.42
CA GLY A 34 -0.94 11.39 13.02
C GLY A 34 -1.88 11.06 11.87
N ASN A 35 -2.74 12.03 11.55
CA ASN A 35 -3.89 11.82 10.68
C ASN A 35 -3.57 12.05 9.19
N ILE A 36 -2.39 12.61 8.90
CA ILE A 36 -1.79 12.73 7.56
C ILE A 36 -0.36 12.18 7.67
N PRO A 37 -0.19 10.85 7.79
CA PRO A 37 1.14 10.24 7.86
C PRO A 37 1.86 10.37 6.52
N CYS A 38 3.16 10.67 6.56
CA CYS A 38 4.05 10.53 5.42
C CYS A 38 5.12 9.49 5.74
N TRP A 39 5.39 8.56 4.82
CA TRP A 39 6.26 7.40 5.06
C TRP A 39 7.48 7.30 4.12
N GLU A 40 7.60 8.18 3.11
CA GLU A 40 8.70 8.34 2.13
C GLU A 40 9.79 7.24 2.12
N GLN A 41 9.50 6.13 1.45
CA GLN A 41 10.38 4.95 1.32
C GLN A 41 10.16 4.34 -0.09
N GLU A 42 10.96 3.36 -0.55
CA GLU A 42 10.73 2.70 -1.85
C GLU A 42 10.69 1.15 -1.76
N PHE A 43 9.74 0.54 -2.47
CA PHE A 43 9.62 -0.90 -2.73
C PHE A 43 10.26 -1.24 -4.08
N ILE A 44 10.94 -2.38 -4.12
CA ILE A 44 11.22 -3.09 -5.36
C ILE A 44 10.79 -4.54 -5.14
N LEU A 45 9.87 -5.01 -5.98
CA LEU A 45 9.25 -6.34 -5.96
C LEU A 45 9.50 -7.03 -7.30
N ASN A 46 10.15 -8.20 -7.26
CA ASN A 46 10.45 -8.97 -8.46
C ASN A 46 9.23 -9.82 -8.86
N PHE A 47 8.72 -9.62 -10.08
CA PHE A 47 7.64 -10.43 -10.64
C PHE A 47 7.98 -10.93 -12.04
N VAL A 48 7.65 -12.19 -12.35
CA VAL A 48 7.93 -12.80 -13.66
C VAL A 48 6.65 -12.88 -14.50
N LYS A 49 6.58 -12.11 -15.59
CA LYS A 49 5.59 -12.36 -16.65
C LYS A 49 6.07 -13.53 -17.52
N PRO A 50 5.33 -14.65 -17.65
CA PRO A 50 5.72 -15.81 -18.46
C PRO A 50 5.66 -15.58 -19.98
N ARG A 51 5.62 -14.32 -20.43
CA ARG A 51 5.87 -13.89 -21.81
C ARG A 51 7.13 -13.02 -21.87
N SER A 52 8.27 -13.71 -21.77
CA SER A 52 9.59 -13.33 -22.33
C SER A 52 10.22 -11.98 -21.96
N VAL A 53 9.72 -11.26 -20.94
CA VAL A 53 10.40 -10.09 -20.33
C VAL A 53 10.18 -10.13 -18.81
N GLN A 54 11.18 -9.72 -18.03
CA GLN A 54 11.06 -9.52 -16.59
C GLN A 54 10.55 -8.10 -16.29
N PRO A 55 9.31 -7.90 -15.81
CA PRO A 55 8.88 -6.62 -15.27
C PRO A 55 9.33 -6.47 -13.80
N LEU A 56 10.21 -5.51 -13.54
CA LEU A 56 10.47 -5.08 -12.17
C LEU A 56 9.30 -4.21 -11.70
N VAL A 57 8.68 -4.52 -10.56
CA VAL A 57 7.66 -3.65 -9.97
C VAL A 57 8.33 -2.76 -8.94
N THR A 58 8.43 -1.47 -9.25
CA THR A 58 8.85 -0.46 -8.28
C THR A 58 7.62 0.30 -7.82
N VAL A 59 7.35 0.25 -6.52
CA VAL A 59 6.29 1.04 -5.86
C VAL A 59 7.01 1.90 -4.84
N VAL A 60 6.57 3.13 -4.57
CA VAL A 60 7.25 3.98 -3.59
C VAL A 60 6.73 3.66 -2.16
N GLN A 61 7.25 2.61 -1.46
CA GLN A 61 7.18 2.46 0.03
C GLN A 61 7.95 1.34 0.85
N CYS A 62 8.62 0.24 0.38
CA CYS A 62 9.47 -0.69 1.23
C CYS A 62 10.29 -1.83 0.51
N CYS A 63 11.61 -1.96 0.75
CA CYS A 63 12.51 -2.92 0.05
C CYS A 63 12.28 -4.46 0.22
N ARG A 64 12.38 -5.18 -0.91
CA ARG A 64 12.98 -6.52 -1.14
C ARG A 64 12.44 -7.78 -0.40
N CYS A 65 11.64 -8.57 -1.12
CA CYS A 65 11.53 -10.03 -0.99
C CYS A 65 11.51 -10.70 -2.39
N SER A 66 11.79 -12.00 -2.48
CA SER A 66 12.12 -12.70 -3.75
C SER A 66 10.99 -13.54 -4.36
N GLU A 67 11.02 -13.63 -5.70
CA GLU A 67 10.38 -14.62 -6.59
C GLU A 67 8.89 -14.95 -6.39
N THR A 68 8.07 -14.46 -7.32
CA THR A 68 6.65 -14.83 -7.46
C THR A 68 6.30 -15.04 -8.94
N ASN A 69 5.47 -16.06 -9.24
CA ASN A 69 5.31 -16.63 -10.60
C ASN A 69 3.86 -17.09 -10.90
N ARG A 70 2.86 -16.30 -10.47
CA ARG A 70 1.46 -16.38 -10.93
C ARG A 70 1.00 -14.99 -11.40
N LEU A 71 0.24 -14.94 -12.49
CA LEU A 71 -0.19 -13.69 -13.12
C LEU A 71 -1.45 -13.07 -12.48
N ASP A 72 -2.12 -13.85 -11.65
CA ASP A 72 -3.56 -13.87 -11.58
C ASP A 72 -4.13 -12.88 -10.54
N GLU A 73 -3.29 -12.35 -9.65
CA GLU A 73 -3.72 -12.01 -8.27
C GLU A 73 -3.54 -10.54 -7.84
N GLY A 74 -3.11 -9.65 -8.74
CA GLY A 74 -2.99 -8.21 -8.42
C GLY A 74 -1.97 -7.87 -7.32
N MET A 75 -2.10 -6.66 -6.77
CA MET A 75 -1.36 -6.15 -5.62
C MET A 75 -2.36 -5.63 -4.58
N ILE A 76 -2.21 -6.05 -3.32
CA ILE A 76 -3.07 -5.62 -2.21
C ILE A 76 -2.30 -4.63 -1.35
N ILE A 77 -2.88 -3.45 -1.13
CA ILE A 77 -2.38 -2.42 -0.22
C ILE A 77 -3.26 -2.40 1.02
N GLU A 78 -2.68 -2.51 2.21
CA GLU A 78 -3.41 -2.49 3.49
C GLU A 78 -2.90 -1.35 4.37
N LEU A 79 -3.81 -0.49 4.84
CA LEU A 79 -3.54 0.53 5.84
C LEU A 79 -3.91 -0.01 7.23
N TRP A 80 -2.94 -0.03 8.14
CA TRP A 80 -3.08 -0.56 9.49
C TRP A 80 -2.82 0.52 10.54
N SER A 81 -3.55 0.45 11.66
CA SER A 81 -3.21 1.16 12.90
C SER A 81 -2.53 0.19 13.86
N LYS A 82 -1.29 0.51 14.24
CA LYS A 82 -0.53 -0.17 15.30
C LYS A 82 -1.23 0.04 16.65
N GLY A 83 -1.62 -1.05 17.29
CA GLY A 83 -2.07 -1.09 18.67
C GLY A 83 -1.04 -1.72 19.62
N VAL A 84 -1.37 -1.73 20.91
CA VAL A 84 -0.50 -2.24 21.99
C VAL A 84 -0.46 -3.77 22.01
N LEU A 85 -1.61 -4.42 21.80
CA LEU A 85 -1.75 -5.89 21.78
C LEU A 85 -2.09 -6.43 20.39
N TRP A 86 -2.94 -5.72 19.66
CA TRP A 86 -3.47 -6.11 18.35
C TRP A 86 -3.44 -4.91 17.41
N ASP A 87 -3.14 -5.16 16.14
CA ASP A 87 -3.14 -4.14 15.11
C ASP A 87 -4.48 -4.18 14.35
N ARG A 88 -5.01 -3.00 14.04
CA ARG A 88 -6.34 -2.84 13.43
C ARG A 88 -6.20 -2.46 11.97
N LEU A 89 -6.82 -3.23 11.07
CA LEU A 89 -6.99 -2.81 9.68
C LEU A 89 -7.89 -1.56 9.66
N LEU A 90 -7.38 -0.47 9.07
CA LEU A 90 -8.16 0.75 8.80
C LEU A 90 -8.80 0.68 7.42
N GLY A 91 -8.15 0.03 6.46
CA GLY A 91 -8.73 -0.32 5.17
C GLY A 91 -7.76 -1.01 4.23
N VAL A 92 -8.27 -1.51 3.11
CA VAL A 92 -7.58 -2.28 2.09
C VAL A 92 -7.92 -1.73 0.69
N HIS A 93 -7.00 -1.85 -0.26
CA HIS A 93 -7.20 -1.51 -1.67
C HIS A 93 -6.62 -2.62 -2.56
N PHE A 94 -7.36 -3.00 -3.60
CA PHE A 94 -6.91 -3.96 -4.60
C PHE A 94 -6.51 -3.25 -5.89
N MET A 95 -5.24 -3.36 -6.30
CA MET A 95 -4.72 -2.82 -7.55
C MET A 95 -4.39 -3.97 -8.51
N PRO A 96 -5.13 -4.12 -9.62
CA PRO A 96 -4.75 -5.06 -10.69
C PRO A 96 -3.37 -4.74 -11.27
N LEU A 97 -2.57 -5.77 -11.61
CA LEU A 97 -1.27 -5.57 -12.29
C LEU A 97 -1.40 -5.07 -13.73
N THR A 98 -2.62 -4.94 -14.26
CA THR A 98 -2.95 -4.26 -15.52
C THR A 98 -2.92 -2.74 -15.39
N ASP A 99 -3.12 -2.21 -14.18
CA ASP A 99 -3.33 -0.79 -13.91
C ASP A 99 -2.03 -0.09 -13.50
N VAL A 100 -1.02 -0.89 -13.11
CA VAL A 100 0.36 -0.46 -12.89
C VAL A 100 0.97 -0.04 -14.24
N ARG A 101 1.40 1.23 -14.33
CA ARG A 101 1.91 1.81 -15.58
C ARG A 101 3.39 1.48 -15.78
N TYR A 102 3.81 1.26 -17.02
CA TYR A 102 5.24 1.28 -17.36
C TYR A 102 5.76 2.72 -17.31
N TRP A 103 6.96 2.90 -16.77
CA TRP A 103 7.59 4.21 -16.62
C TRP A 103 8.88 4.29 -17.42
N PHE A 104 9.00 5.33 -18.26
CA PHE A 104 10.07 5.52 -19.24
C PHE A 104 11.07 6.62 -18.83
N SER A 105 10.97 7.13 -17.60
CA SER A 105 11.82 8.18 -17.04
C SER A 105 12.54 7.68 -15.78
N ALA A 106 13.58 8.40 -15.35
CA ALA A 106 14.26 8.16 -14.08
C ALA A 106 13.72 9.05 -12.93
N ALA A 107 12.81 9.99 -13.22
CA ALA A 107 12.17 10.82 -12.19
C ALA A 107 11.08 10.03 -11.43
N PRO A 108 10.80 10.33 -10.15
CA PRO A 108 9.60 9.83 -9.46
C PRO A 108 8.30 10.28 -10.16
N GLY A 109 7.23 9.52 -10.04
CA GLY A 109 5.88 9.91 -10.48
C GLY A 109 5.11 10.65 -9.37
N ASP A 110 4.12 11.45 -9.76
CA ASP A 110 3.21 12.17 -8.82
C ASP A 110 2.30 11.24 -8.00
N GLY A 111 2.33 9.94 -8.28
CA GLY A 111 1.49 8.91 -7.66
C GLY A 111 0.02 8.97 -8.06
N LYS A 112 -0.79 8.21 -7.31
CA LYS A 112 -2.25 8.18 -7.40
C LYS A 112 -2.83 8.03 -6.00
N TRP A 113 -3.83 8.85 -5.67
CA TRP A 113 -4.63 8.63 -4.46
C TRP A 113 -5.52 7.40 -4.63
N LEU A 114 -5.37 6.44 -3.72
CA LEU A 114 -6.16 5.21 -3.64
C LEU A 114 -7.11 5.33 -2.46
N GLN A 115 -8.41 5.12 -2.70
CA GLN A 115 -9.39 4.99 -1.63
C GLN A 115 -9.21 3.65 -0.91
N MET A 116 -9.20 3.68 0.41
CA MET A 116 -9.17 2.46 1.23
C MET A 116 -10.60 2.03 1.56
N ASP A 117 -10.87 0.75 1.42
CA ASP A 117 -12.17 0.11 1.62
C ASP A 117 -12.09 -0.89 2.79
N GLN A 118 -13.23 -1.40 3.29
CA GLN A 118 -13.24 -2.28 4.46
C GLN A 118 -12.96 -3.74 4.12
N GLU A 119 -13.38 -4.19 2.94
CA GLU A 119 -13.40 -5.61 2.56
C GLU A 119 -12.77 -5.86 1.18
N LEU A 120 -12.10 -7.01 1.04
CA LEU A 120 -11.66 -7.55 -0.25
C LEU A 120 -12.83 -8.29 -0.91
N GLU A 121 -13.07 -8.04 -2.20
CA GLU A 121 -14.05 -8.78 -2.97
C GLU A 121 -13.39 -9.98 -3.66
N THR A 122 -13.87 -11.18 -3.36
CA THR A 122 -13.34 -12.45 -3.90
C THR A 122 -14.43 -13.15 -4.69
N ARG A 123 -14.13 -13.50 -5.95
CA ARG A 123 -15.03 -14.24 -6.84
C ARG A 123 -14.32 -15.50 -7.33
N ASN A 124 -14.96 -16.67 -7.19
CA ASN A 124 -14.41 -17.98 -7.56
C ASN A 124 -13.03 -18.30 -6.91
N GLY A 125 -12.72 -17.70 -5.77
CA GLY A 125 -11.43 -17.84 -5.08
C GLY A 125 -10.35 -16.82 -5.49
N GLN A 126 -10.62 -15.97 -6.49
CA GLN A 126 -9.72 -14.92 -6.96
C GLN A 126 -10.18 -13.54 -6.44
N THR A 127 -9.26 -12.71 -5.96
CA THR A 127 -9.56 -11.31 -5.61
C THR A 127 -9.87 -10.52 -6.88
N VAL A 128 -10.98 -9.78 -6.89
CA VAL A 128 -11.45 -8.99 -8.04
C VAL A 128 -11.54 -7.48 -7.75
N GLY A 129 -11.51 -7.08 -6.48
CA GLY A 129 -11.69 -5.69 -6.08
C GLY A 129 -11.72 -5.51 -4.56
N THR A 130 -12.23 -4.36 -4.13
CA THR A 130 -12.54 -4.03 -2.74
C THR A 130 -13.87 -3.28 -2.67
N SER A 131 -14.53 -3.28 -1.51
CA SER A 131 -15.75 -2.50 -1.30
C SER A 131 -16.02 -2.11 0.15
N LYS A 132 -17.05 -1.26 0.33
CA LYS A 132 -17.37 -0.47 1.54
C LYS A 132 -16.29 0.60 1.82
N PRO A 133 -16.40 1.80 1.23
CA PRO A 133 -15.44 2.89 1.45
C PRO A 133 -15.25 3.24 2.92
N THR A 134 -14.00 3.43 3.35
CA THR A 134 -13.65 3.86 4.73
C THR A 134 -13.60 5.37 4.89
N GLY A 135 -13.40 6.11 3.79
CA GLY A 135 -13.05 7.54 3.79
C GLY A 135 -11.54 7.81 3.94
N HIS A 136 -10.74 6.81 4.32
CA HIS A 136 -9.28 6.92 4.27
C HIS A 136 -8.77 6.81 2.83
N ASN A 137 -7.70 7.53 2.53
CA ASN A 137 -7.01 7.49 1.23
C ASN A 137 -5.50 7.40 1.45
N VAL A 138 -4.79 6.70 0.56
CA VAL A 138 -3.33 6.58 0.57
C VAL A 138 -2.78 7.00 -0.80
N LEU A 139 -1.79 7.88 -0.82
CA LEU A 139 -1.06 8.23 -2.04
C LEU A 139 -0.02 7.15 -2.34
N VAL A 140 -0.06 6.56 -3.54
CA VAL A 140 0.88 5.51 -3.96
C VAL A 140 1.36 5.82 -5.38
N ASP A 141 2.69 5.87 -5.59
CA ASP A 141 3.27 5.71 -6.93
C ASP A 141 3.65 4.25 -7.16
N SER A 142 3.21 3.70 -8.29
CA SER A 142 3.33 2.28 -8.65
C SER A 142 3.64 2.14 -10.14
N ARG A 143 4.87 1.72 -10.44
CA ARG A 143 5.44 1.67 -11.78
C ARG A 143 6.07 0.32 -12.09
N PHE A 144 5.99 -0.10 -13.35
CA PHE A 144 6.89 -1.11 -13.89
C PHE A 144 8.15 -0.41 -14.41
N GLU A 145 9.30 -0.86 -13.93
CA GLU A 145 10.60 -0.53 -14.51
C GLU A 145 10.98 -1.56 -15.59
N LEU A 146 11.60 -1.07 -16.66
CA LEU A 146 12.08 -1.88 -17.77
C LEU A 146 13.47 -2.46 -17.43
N PRO A 147 13.79 -3.69 -17.84
CA PRO A 147 15.16 -4.18 -17.80
C PRO A 147 16.05 -3.37 -18.76
N PHE A 148 17.31 -3.18 -18.37
CA PHE A 148 18.38 -2.62 -19.20
C PHE A 148 18.86 -3.61 -20.26
#